data_AF-A0A930YQD4-F1
#
_entry.id   AF-A0A930YQD4-F1
#
_cell.length_a   1.000
_cell.length_b   1.000
_cell.length_c   1.000
_cell.angle_alpha   90.00
_cell.angle_beta   90.00
_cell.angle_gamma   90.00
#
_symmetry.space_group_name_H-M   'P 1'
#
loop_
_entity.id
_entity.type
_entity.pdbx_description
1 polymer ?
#
loop_
_entity_poly.entity_id
_entity_poly.type
_entity_poly.pdbx_seq_one_letter_code
_entity_poly.pdbx_strand_id
1 'polypeptide(L)'
;MALRGKARLFDFTIVSNSLVAEDTYKAILSAPGLADVLEPGQFVNVRVPGDTTHILRIPLSFSHADCAHETLELIYATVGEGTRRLACMQPGER
;
A
#
# COMPACT_ATOMS: atom_id res chain seq x y z
N MET A 1 25.42 -14.18 -6.88
CA MET A 1 24.16 -13.95 -6.14
C MET A 1 23.60 -12.61 -6.60
N ALA A 2 22.71 -12.63 -7.60
CA ALA A 2 22.22 -11.40 -8.23
C ALA A 2 21.02 -10.86 -7.44
N LEU A 3 21.23 -9.78 -6.69
CA LEU A 3 20.14 -8.91 -6.27
C LEU A 3 19.58 -8.25 -7.54
N ARG A 4 18.58 -8.86 -8.18
CA ARG A 4 17.90 -8.29 -9.35
C ARG A 4 16.39 -8.24 -9.13
N GLY A 5 15.96 -7.45 -8.17
CA GLY A 5 14.63 -6.84 -8.24
C GLY A 5 14.75 -5.51 -8.98
N LYS A 6 14.29 -5.42 -10.23
CA LYS A 6 14.01 -4.10 -10.82
C LYS A 6 12.84 -3.50 -10.05
N ALA A 7 12.98 -2.26 -9.58
CA ALA A 7 11.84 -1.55 -9.02
C ALA A 7 10.73 -1.49 -10.08
N ARG A 8 9.54 -1.99 -9.75
CA ARG A 8 8.33 -1.92 -10.57
C ARG A 8 7.40 -0.89 -9.95
N LEU A 9 6.78 -0.07 -10.79
CA LEU A 9 5.81 0.93 -10.37
C LEU A 9 4.42 0.47 -10.80
N PHE A 10 3.49 0.52 -9.85
CA PHE A 10 2.09 0.20 -10.07
C PHE A 10 1.26 1.38 -9.60
N ASP A 11 0.28 1.77 -10.41
CA ASP A 11 -0.82 2.59 -9.94
C ASP A 11 -1.75 1.70 -9.12
N PHE A 12 -2.40 2.27 -8.11
CA PHE A 12 -3.41 1.58 -7.35
C PHE A 12 -4.64 2.48 -7.16
N THR A 13 -5.72 1.89 -6.68
CA THR A 13 -6.91 2.62 -6.22
C THR A 13 -7.34 2.03 -4.89
N ILE A 14 -7.75 2.88 -3.96
CA ILE A 14 -8.31 2.43 -2.68
C ILE A 14 -9.65 1.74 -2.97
N VAL A 15 -9.77 0.46 -2.61
CA VAL A 15 -11.04 -0.27 -2.61
C VAL A 15 -11.75 -0.05 -1.28
N SER A 16 -11.00 -0.15 -0.18
CA SER A 16 -11.49 0.20 1.15
C SER A 16 -10.32 0.60 2.05
N ASN A 17 -10.60 1.44 3.04
CA ASN A 17 -9.66 1.78 4.10
C ASN A 17 -10.43 2.00 5.40
N SER A 18 -10.16 1.18 6.42
CA SER A 18 -10.98 1.13 7.64
C SER A 18 -10.14 0.92 8.89
N LEU A 19 -10.52 1.57 9.98
CA LEU A 19 -9.92 1.36 11.30
C LEU A 19 -10.31 -0.03 11.82
N VAL A 20 -9.32 -0.82 12.23
CA VAL A 20 -9.52 -2.19 12.75
C VAL A 20 -9.05 -2.36 14.20
N ALA A 21 -8.22 -1.45 14.68
CA ALA A 21 -7.81 -1.31 16.08
C ALA A 21 -7.35 0.14 16.33
N GLU A 22 -7.02 0.50 17.57
CA GLU A 22 -6.47 1.82 17.90
C GLU A 22 -5.28 2.16 16.98
N ASP A 23 -5.38 3.30 16.30
CA ASP A 23 -4.39 3.80 15.33
C ASP A 23 -3.96 2.78 14.24
N THR A 24 -4.77 1.75 13.98
CA THR A 24 -4.42 0.66 13.05
C THR A 24 -5.50 0.47 12.01
N TYR A 25 -5.10 0.52 10.75
CA TYR A 25 -5.99 0.49 9.59
C TYR A 25 -5.75 -0.76 8.75
N LYS A 26 -6.83 -1.22 8.13
CA LYS A 26 -6.82 -2.18 7.04
C LYS A 26 -7.21 -1.49 5.75
N ALA A 27 -6.30 -1.49 4.79
CA ALA A 27 -6.55 -1.01 3.43
C ALA A 27 -6.56 -2.17 2.43
N ILE A 28 -7.54 -2.15 1.52
CA ILE A 28 -7.58 -2.99 0.33
C ILE A 28 -7.27 -2.10 -0.87
N LEU A 29 -6.22 -2.42 -1.60
CA LEU A 29 -5.78 -1.70 -2.79
C LEU A 29 -6.06 -2.54 -4.02
N SER A 30 -6.67 -1.97 -5.05
CA SER A 30 -6.73 -2.58 -6.38
C SER A 30 -5.49 -2.14 -7.15
N ALA A 31 -4.62 -3.08 -7.51
CA ALA A 31 -3.38 -2.80 -8.24
C ALA A 31 -3.15 -3.90 -9.27
N PRO A 32 -3.70 -3.75 -10.50
CA PRO A 32 -3.62 -4.78 -11.53
C PRO A 32 -2.18 -5.24 -11.80
N GLY A 33 -1.98 -6.56 -11.82
CA GLY A 33 -0.67 -7.21 -11.99
C GLY A 33 0.33 -7.08 -10.83
N LEU A 34 0.02 -6.37 -9.73
CA LEU A 34 0.91 -6.30 -8.56
C LEU A 34 0.89 -7.62 -7.77
N ALA A 35 -0.29 -8.19 -7.56
CA ALA A 35 -0.46 -9.43 -6.79
C ALA A 35 0.34 -10.60 -7.40
N ASP A 36 0.41 -10.68 -8.72
CA ASP A 36 1.12 -11.76 -9.45
C ASP A 36 2.64 -11.75 -9.28
N VAL A 37 3.20 -10.63 -8.83
CA VAL A 37 4.66 -10.44 -8.78
C VAL A 37 5.20 -10.24 -7.37
N LEU A 38 4.33 -10.29 -6.37
CA LEU A 38 4.68 -10.17 -4.96
C LEU A 38 4.98 -11.55 -4.37
N GLU A 39 6.07 -11.62 -3.61
CA GLU A 39 6.47 -12.82 -2.88
C GLU A 39 6.45 -12.55 -1.36
N PRO A 40 6.17 -13.57 -0.52
CA PRO A 40 6.27 -13.43 0.93
C PRO A 40 7.64 -12.88 1.37
N GLY A 41 7.62 -11.92 2.30
CA GLY A 41 8.82 -11.22 2.77
C GLY A 41 9.18 -9.96 1.96
N GLN A 42 8.47 -9.68 0.87
CA GLN A 42 8.57 -8.39 0.18
C GLN A 42 7.62 -7.34 0.78
N PHE A 43 7.85 -6.09 0.44
CA PHE A 43 7.03 -4.95 0.85
C PHE A 43 6.80 -4.00 -0.34
N VAL A 44 5.78 -3.16 -0.24
CA VAL A 44 5.47 -2.12 -1.23
C VAL A 44 5.91 -0.75 -0.72
N ASN A 45 6.36 0.12 -1.63
CA ASN A 45 6.69 1.51 -1.33
C ASN A 45 5.55 2.41 -1.82
N VAL A 46 4.64 2.74 -0.91
CA VAL A 46 3.43 3.51 -1.22
C VAL A 46 3.76 4.99 -1.30
N ARG A 47 3.39 5.63 -2.42
CA ARG A 47 3.41 7.08 -2.53
C ARG A 47 2.03 7.59 -2.16
N VAL A 48 1.93 8.24 -1.01
CA VAL A 48 0.69 8.92 -0.60
C VAL A 48 0.75 10.34 -1.18
N PRO A 49 -0.25 10.82 -1.95
CA PRO A 49 -0.28 12.19 -2.46
C PRO A 49 -0.01 13.19 -1.35
N GLY A 50 0.68 14.31 -1.57
CA GLY A 50 1.09 15.25 -0.52
C GLY A 50 1.65 16.57 -0.98
N ASP A 51 1.94 17.46 -0.03
CA ASP A 51 2.65 18.70 -0.32
C ASP A 51 4.13 18.43 -0.64
N THR A 52 4.87 19.49 -1.00
CA THR A 52 6.27 19.40 -1.41
C THR A 52 7.22 18.93 -0.31
N THR A 53 6.77 18.84 0.95
CA THR A 53 7.58 18.32 2.06
C THR A 53 7.49 16.80 2.18
N HIS A 54 6.49 16.17 1.55
CA HIS A 54 6.23 14.72 1.61
C HIS A 54 6.69 14.00 0.34
N ILE A 55 7.99 14.02 0.09
CA ILE A 55 8.61 13.42 -1.11
C ILE A 55 8.86 11.91 -0.99
N LEU A 56 8.94 11.38 0.24
CA LEU A 56 9.31 9.99 0.51
C LEU A 56 8.11 9.05 0.40
N ARG A 57 8.36 7.84 -0.10
CA ARG A 57 7.40 6.74 -0.09
C ARG A 57 7.42 6.05 1.28
N ILE A 58 6.28 5.48 1.66
CA ILE A 58 6.12 4.72 2.91
C ILE A 58 6.30 3.24 2.59
N PRO A 59 7.30 2.56 3.17
CA PRO A 59 7.43 1.11 3.04
C PRO A 59 6.37 0.42 3.90
N LEU A 60 5.48 -0.37 3.28
CA LEU A 60 4.42 -1.10 3.96
C LEU A 60 4.47 -2.59 3.56
N SER A 61 4.37 -3.46 4.57
CA SER A 61 4.20 -4.89 4.35
C SER A 61 2.75 -5.18 3.95
N PHE A 62 2.54 -6.23 3.17
CA PHE A 62 1.21 -6.73 2.84
C PHE A 62 0.86 -7.94 3.72
N SER A 63 -0.40 -8.06 4.12
CA SER A 63 -0.92 -9.23 4.85
C SER A 63 -1.46 -10.29 3.89
N HIS A 64 -1.99 -9.87 2.74
CA HIS A 64 -2.56 -10.74 1.73
C HIS A 64 -2.44 -10.14 0.33
N ALA A 65 -2.19 -10.98 -0.68
CA ALA A 65 -2.22 -10.61 -2.09
C ALA A 65 -3.16 -11.58 -2.82
N ASP A 66 -4.19 -11.05 -3.46
CA ASP A 66 -5.23 -11.82 -4.13
C ASP A 66 -5.10 -11.63 -5.64
N CYS A 67 -4.54 -12.63 -6.33
CA CYS A 67 -4.37 -12.61 -7.79
C CYS A 67 -5.71 -12.69 -8.53
N ALA A 68 -6.73 -13.35 -7.97
CA ALA A 68 -8.01 -13.52 -8.66
C ALA A 68 -8.80 -12.21 -8.72
N HIS A 69 -8.68 -11.40 -7.67
CA HIS A 69 -9.34 -10.10 -7.56
C HIS A 69 -8.42 -8.90 -7.84
N GLU A 70 -7.14 -9.15 -8.13
CA GLU A 70 -6.08 -8.13 -8.33
C GLU A 70 -5.97 -7.13 -7.18
N THR A 71 -6.10 -7.63 -5.95
CA THR A 71 -6.06 -6.79 -4.74
C THR A 71 -4.89 -7.10 -3.82
N LEU A 72 -4.50 -6.08 -3.04
CA LEU A 72 -3.49 -6.16 -2.00
C LEU A 72 -4.09 -5.67 -0.69
N GLU A 73 -3.97 -6.47 0.37
CA GLU A 73 -4.34 -6.10 1.73
C GLU A 73 -3.11 -5.59 2.50
N LEU A 74 -3.26 -4.41 3.10
CA LEU A 74 -2.27 -3.80 3.98
C LEU A 74 -2.87 -3.64 5.38
N ILE A 75 -2.10 -3.99 6.41
CA ILE A 75 -2.36 -3.63 7.80
C ILE A 75 -1.26 -2.68 8.25
N TYR A 76 -1.61 -1.47 8.69
CA TYR A 76 -0.64 -0.45 9.04
C TYR A 76 -1.10 0.45 10.19
N ALA A 77 -0.14 1.00 10.93
CA ALA A 77 -0.40 1.93 12.02
C ALA A 77 -0.17 3.40 11.61
N THR A 78 -0.94 4.33 12.19
CA THR A 78 -0.85 5.77 11.92
C THR A 78 0.22 6.48 12.77
N VAL A 79 1.48 6.08 12.58
CA VAL A 79 2.62 6.59 13.38
C VAL A 79 3.17 7.93 12.90
N GLY A 80 2.96 8.30 11.64
CA GLY A 80 3.46 9.54 11.05
C GLY A 80 2.50 10.15 10.03
N GLU A 81 2.84 11.35 9.53
CA GLU A 81 1.95 12.13 8.66
C GLU A 81 1.55 11.38 7.39
N GLY A 82 2.50 10.71 6.73
CA GLY A 82 2.21 9.89 5.55
C GLY A 82 1.15 8.81 5.80
N THR A 83 1.24 8.10 6.93
CA THR A 83 0.27 7.06 7.30
C THR A 83 -1.07 7.63 7.76
N ARG A 84 -1.08 8.79 8.41
CA ARG A 84 -2.33 9.50 8.77
C ARG A 84 -3.08 9.94 7.53
N ARG A 85 -2.36 10.42 6.51
CA ARG A 85 -2.95 10.84 5.25
C ARG A 85 -3.45 9.65 4.44
N LEU A 86 -2.72 8.53 4.42
CA LEU A 86 -3.21 7.28 3.86
C LEU A 86 -4.52 6.85 4.54
N ALA A 87 -4.60 6.92 5.87
CA ALA A 87 -5.81 6.61 6.65
C ALA A 87 -7.02 7.51 6.32
N CYS A 88 -6.80 8.72 5.79
CA CYS A 88 -7.88 9.59 5.33
C CYS A 88 -8.35 9.29 3.90
N MET A 89 -7.60 8.50 3.12
CA MET A 89 -7.97 8.21 1.73
C MET A 89 -9.24 7.35 1.64
N GLN A 90 -10.11 7.70 0.73
CA GLN A 90 -11.43 7.11 0.51
C GLN A 90 -11.44 6.14 -0.68
N PRO A 91 -12.41 5.20 -0.73
CA PRO A 91 -12.61 4.36 -1.90
C PRO A 91 -12.69 5.17 -3.21
N GLY A 92 -11.95 4.73 -4.23
CA GLY A 92 -11.85 5.39 -5.53
C GLY A 92 -10.67 6.36 -5.68
N GLU A 93 -9.99 6.74 -4.60
CA GLU A 93 -8.79 7.57 -4.67
C GLU A 93 -7.54 6.77 -5.11
N ARG A 94 -6.61 7.46 -5.78
CA ARG A 94 -5.39 6.89 -6.38
C ARG A 94 -4.12 7.39 -5.69
#